data_AF-A0A968W357-F1
#
_entry.id   AF-A0A968W357-F1
#
_cell.length_a   1.000
_cell.length_b   1.000
_cell.length_c   1.000
_cell.angle_alpha   90.00
_cell.angle_beta   90.00
_cell.angle_gamma   90.00
#
_symmetry.space_group_name_H-M   'P 1'
#
loop_
_entity.id
_entity.type
_entity.pdbx_description
1 polymer ?
#
loop_
_entity_poly.entity_id
_entity_poly.type
_entity_poly.pdbx_seq_one_letter_code
_entity_poly.pdbx_strand_id
1 'polypeptide(L)' 'MVNSRNIDQIREDKEIKAILGYPVKRTVRDKQGNIILNVGDIISFRALEQVNQADVFDSLFRSVYRK' A
#
# COMPACT_ATOMS: atom_id res chain seq x y z
N MET A 1 7.39 -14.44 -24.07
CA MET A 1 7.02 -14.86 -22.71
C MET A 1 7.12 -13.63 -21.82
N VAL A 2 5.99 -13.05 -21.41
CA VAL A 2 5.98 -11.94 -20.45
C VAL A 2 6.36 -12.50 -19.09
N ASN A 3 7.45 -12.01 -18.50
CA ASN A 3 7.95 -12.45 -17.20
C ASN A 3 6.93 -12.13 -16.10
N SER A 4 6.59 -13.09 -15.25
CA SER A 4 5.63 -12.92 -14.15
C SER A 4 5.96 -11.71 -13.24
N ARG A 5 7.25 -11.41 -13.03
CA ARG A 5 7.67 -10.20 -12.28
C ARG A 5 7.19 -8.87 -12.86
N ASN A 6 7.03 -8.78 -14.18
CA ASN A 6 6.62 -7.52 -14.83
C ASN A 6 5.11 -7.29 -14.71
N ILE A 7 4.30 -8.35 -14.78
CA ILE A 7 2.85 -8.25 -14.55
C ILE A 7 2.51 -7.91 -13.09
N ASP A 8 3.30 -8.40 -12.13
CA ASP A 8 3.14 -8.05 -10.71
C ASP A 8 3.44 -6.57 -10.47
N GLN A 9 4.55 -6.05 -11.00
CA GLN A 9 4.89 -4.62 -10.92
C GLN A 9 3.84 -3.73 -11.60
N ILE A 10 3.36 -4.09 -12.79
CA ILE A 10 2.32 -3.32 -13.50
C ILE A 10 1.00 -3.31 -12.72
N ARG A 11 0.65 -4.44 -12.09
CA ARG A 11 -0.55 -4.53 -11.26
C ARG A 11 -0.40 -3.68 -10.00
N GLU A 12 0.74 -3.78 -9.33
CA GLU A 12 1.07 -2.99 -8.15
C GLU A 12 1.04 -1.49 -8.43
N ASP A 13 1.64 -1.03 -9.53
CA ASP A 13 1.60 0.38 -9.96
C ASP A 13 0.18 0.91 -10.20
N LYS A 14 -0.68 0.11 -10.82
CA LYS A 14 -2.08 0.48 -11.07
C LYS A 14 -2.85 0.59 -9.76
N GLU A 15 -2.65 -0.35 -8.85
CA GLU A 15 -3.30 -0.38 -7.54
C GLU A 15 -2.82 0.77 -6.68
N ILE A 16 -1.52 1.05 -6.65
CA ILE A 16 -0.91 2.20 -5.96
C ILE A 16 -1.55 3.51 -6.46
N LYS A 17 -1.63 3.69 -7.79
CA LYS A 17 -2.27 4.89 -8.38
C LYS A 17 -3.75 4.99 -8.02
N ALA A 18 -4.45 3.86 -7.91
CA ALA A 18 -5.87 3.84 -7.57
C ALA A 18 -6.16 4.22 -6.10
N ILE A 19 -5.20 4.00 -5.19
CA ILE A 19 -5.39 4.25 -3.75
C ILE A 19 -4.77 5.55 -3.24
N LEU A 20 -3.91 6.20 -4.04
CA LEU A 20 -3.34 7.51 -3.70
C LEU A 20 -4.43 8.54 -3.41
N GLY A 21 -4.26 9.30 -2.33
CA GLY A 21 -5.21 10.33 -1.88
C GLY A 21 -6.41 9.80 -1.10
N TYR A 22 -6.60 8.48 -0.98
CA TYR A 22 -7.67 7.91 -0.16
C TYR A 22 -7.21 7.75 1.29
N PRO A 23 -8.13 7.88 2.27
CA PRO A 23 -7.84 7.58 3.67
C PRO A 23 -7.77 6.07 3.90
N VAL A 24 -6.84 5.62 4.74
CA VAL A 24 -6.83 4.24 5.23
C VAL A 24 -7.95 4.01 6.24
N LYS A 25 -8.48 2.79 6.28
CA LYS A 25 -9.61 2.44 7.17
C LYS A 25 -9.25 1.53 8.32
N ARG A 26 -7.98 1.10 8.37
CA ARG A 26 -7.38 0.34 9.45
C ARG A 26 -5.92 0.78 9.59
N THR A 27 -5.37 0.63 10.79
CA THR A 27 -3.97 0.94 11.06
C THR A 27 -3.06 -0.02 10.29
N VAL A 28 -2.12 0.53 9.53
CA VAL A 28 -1.05 -0.21 8.84
C VAL A 28 0.18 -0.19 9.73
N ARG A 29 0.75 -1.37 9.96
CA ARG A 29 1.94 -1.56 10.79
C ARG A 29 3.03 -2.27 10.00
N ASP A 30 4.29 -2.03 10.37
CA ASP A 30 5.42 -2.82 9.91
C ASP A 30 5.52 -4.15 10.68
N LYS A 31 6.52 -4.96 10.30
CA LYS A 31 6.82 -6.25 10.93
C LYS A 31 7.33 -6.13 12.37
N GLN A 32 7.80 -4.95 12.79
CA GLN A 32 8.21 -4.65 14.17
C GLN A 32 7.04 -4.12 15.03
N GLY A 33 5.86 -3.92 14.43
CA GLY A 33 4.67 -3.40 15.09
C GLY A 33 4.59 -1.88 15.14
N ASN A 34 5.52 -1.16 14.52
CA ASN A 34 5.46 0.29 14.40
C ASN A 34 4.34 0.70 13.47
N ILE A 35 3.67 1.80 13.80
CA ILE A 35 2.58 2.33 12.98
C ILE A 35 3.18 3.11 11.81
N ILE A 36 2.79 2.74 10.58
CA ILE A 36 3.11 3.48 9.36
C ILE A 36 1.96 4.44 9.02
N LEU A 37 0.71 3.97 9.09
CA LEU A 37 -0.50 4.76 8.86
C LEU A 37 -1.56 4.42 9.90
N ASN A 38 -2.26 5.43 10.42
CA ASN A 38 -3.42 5.28 11.28
C ASN A 38 -4.73 5.47 10.51
N VAL A 39 -5.83 4.98 11.08
CA VAL A 39 -7.17 5.17 10.53
C VAL A 39 -7.43 6.65 10.24
N GLY A 40 -7.85 6.95 9.01
CA GLY A 40 -8.10 8.31 8.53
C GLY A 40 -6.90 8.97 7.86
N ASP A 41 -5.68 8.45 8.03
CA ASP A 41 -4.49 8.99 7.37
C ASP A 41 -4.59 8.81 5.85
N ILE A 42 -4.19 9.84 5.12
CA ILE A 42 -4.20 9.86 3.66
C ILE A 42 -3.01 9.07 3.11
N ILE A 43 -3.28 8.20 2.16
CA ILE A 43 -2.26 7.46 1.42
C ILE A 43 -1.55 8.45 0.48
N SER A 44 -0.33 8.83 0.86
CA SER A 44 0.55 9.73 0.11
C SER A 44 1.72 8.99 -0.51
N PHE A 45 2.47 9.63 -1.41
CA PHE A 45 3.72 9.08 -1.96
C PHE A 45 4.72 8.70 -0.85
N ARG A 46 4.88 9.56 0.16
CA ARG A 46 5.74 9.27 1.31
C ARG A 46 5.28 8.04 2.09
N ALA A 47 3.97 7.89 2.27
CA ALA A 47 3.43 6.72 2.96
C ALA A 47 3.68 5.43 2.17
N LEU A 48 3.58 5.48 0.84
CA LEU A 48 3.88 4.34 -0.03
C LEU A 48 5.36 3.97 0.00
N GLU A 49 6.27 4.95 0.05
CA GLU A 49 7.70 4.68 0.25
C GLU A 49 7.95 3.95 1.57
N GLN A 50 7.31 4.38 2.66
CA GLN A 50 7.44 3.71 3.96
C GLN A 50 6.88 2.28 3.94
N VAL A 51 5.73 2.08 3.28
CA VAL A 51 5.13 0.75 3.10
C VAL A 51 6.01 -0.17 2.24
N ASN A 52 6.64 0.36 1.20
CA ASN A 52 7.58 -0.36 0.35
C ASN A 52 8.84 -0.77 1.14
N GLN A 53 9.42 0.18 1.89
CA GLN A 53 10.60 -0.08 2.74
C GLN A 53 10.31 -1.13 3.82
N ALA A 54 9.08 -1.15 4.33
CA ALA A 54 8.63 -2.11 5.35
C ALA A 54 8.16 -3.46 4.77
N ASP A 55 8.02 -3.59 3.44
CA ASP A 55 7.51 -4.78 2.76
C ASP A 55 6.11 -5.19 3.27
N VAL A 56 5.18 -4.23 3.32
CA VAL A 56 3.81 -4.42 3.86
C VAL A 56 2.69 -3.93 2.92
N PHE A 57 2.92 -3.94 1.60
CA PHE A 57 1.90 -3.54 0.61
C PHE A 57 0.60 -4.34 0.72
N ASP A 58 0.67 -5.64 1.03
CA ASP A 58 -0.51 -6.47 1.26
C ASP A 58 -1.39 -5.94 2.41
N SER A 59 -0.75 -5.46 3.48
CA SER A 59 -1.44 -4.87 4.62
C SER A 59 -2.13 -3.58 4.20
N LEU A 60 -1.43 -2.73 3.44
CA LEU A 60 -1.99 -1.50 2.88
C LEU A 60 -3.19 -1.80 1.96
N PHE A 61 -3.07 -2.72 1.01
CA PHE A 61 -4.15 -3.01 0.06
C PHE A 61 -5.40 -3.59 0.72
N ARG A 62 -5.25 -4.37 1.79
CA ARG A 62 -6.39 -4.78 2.62
C ARG A 62 -7.00 -3.57 3.34
N SER A 63 -6.19 -2.58 3.68
CA SER A 63 -6.58 -1.39 4.43
C SER A 63 -7.36 -0.35 3.64
N VAL A 64 -7.41 -0.49 2.32
CA VAL A 64 -8.19 0.37 1.43
C VAL A 64 -9.53 -0.29 1.10
N TYR A 65 -10.60 0.50 0.96
CA TYR A 65 -11.84 -0.04 0.40
C TYR A 65 -11.65 -0.34 -1.07
N ARG A 66 -11.91 -1.59 -1.46
CA ARG A 66 -12.25 -1.93 -2.84
C ARG A 66 -13.77 -2.07 -2.91
N LYS A 67 -14.38 -1.46 -3.93
CA LYS A 67 -15.78 -1.72 -4.27
C LYS A 67 -15.84 -2.90 -5.22
#